data_AF-A0A6H1U9R3-F1
#
_entry.id   AF-A0A6H1U9R3-F1
#
_cell.length_a   1.000
_cell.length_b   1.000
_cell.length_c   1.000
_cell.angle_alpha   90.00
_cell.angle_beta   90.00
_cell.angle_gamma   90.00
#
_symmetry.space_group_name_H-M   'P 1'
#
loop_
_entity.id
_entity.type
_entity.pdbx_description
1 polymer ?
#
loop_
_entity_poly.entity_id
_entity_poly.type
_entity_poly.pdbx_seq_one_letter_code
_entity_poly.pdbx_strand_id
1 'polypeptide(L)'
;MNKKQHIVQTAIELFATQGYEKTSIATICEHAKVSKGAVFHHFKNKDELLREVFIRMAEIINEVGDNIEGINEGQPPKERLVNLLEHIFLSMSSAEQKLYYQFDFQVLSQSSMRIILKDLLDERYQLMMDSFQSILSDVPSANSVVDSHMLIAEIDGIALNYLFAEDDYPLDEIKERFINKYLLLLGL
;
A
#
# COMPACT_ATOMS: atom_id res chain seq x y z
N MET A 1 -19.98 11.70 -0.39
CA MET A 1 -19.25 10.95 -1.45
C MET A 1 -19.84 11.31 -2.81
N ASN A 2 -19.04 11.82 -3.74
CA ASN A 2 -19.51 12.13 -5.09
C ASN A 2 -19.61 10.85 -5.95
N LYS A 3 -20.26 10.93 -7.13
CA LYS A 3 -20.50 9.75 -7.97
C LYS A 3 -19.20 9.09 -8.47
N LYS A 4 -18.17 9.89 -8.79
CA LYS A 4 -16.83 9.39 -9.17
C LYS A 4 -16.24 8.53 -8.05
N GLN A 5 -16.23 9.05 -6.82
CA GLN A 5 -15.73 8.34 -5.64
C GLN A 5 -16.51 7.04 -5.36
N HIS A 6 -17.83 7.04 -5.52
CA HIS A 6 -18.62 5.82 -5.35
C HIS A 6 -18.26 4.73 -6.36
N ILE A 7 -18.04 5.10 -7.63
CA ILE A 7 -17.60 4.18 -8.67
C ILE A 7 -16.21 3.64 -8.37
N VAL A 8 -15.28 4.51 -7.95
CA VAL A 8 -13.91 4.11 -7.56
C VAL A 8 -13.96 3.14 -6.37
N GLN A 9 -14.73 3.44 -5.32
CA GLN A 9 -14.85 2.56 -4.15
C GLN A 9 -15.40 1.18 -4.52
N THR A 10 -16.43 1.14 -5.36
CA THR A 10 -16.99 -0.12 -5.86
C THR A 10 -15.97 -0.89 -6.70
N ALA A 11 -15.17 -0.18 -7.51
CA ALA A 11 -14.13 -0.79 -8.32
C ALA A 11 -12.95 -1.31 -7.48
N ILE A 12 -12.58 -0.63 -6.39
CA ILE A 12 -11.58 -1.12 -5.40
C ILE A 12 -12.01 -2.50 -4.91
N GLU A 13 -13.22 -2.62 -4.38
CA GLU A 13 -13.74 -3.88 -3.82
C GLU A 13 -13.75 -5.01 -4.87
N LEU A 14 -14.26 -4.72 -6.07
CA LEU A 14 -14.35 -5.72 -7.14
C LEU A 14 -12.98 -6.12 -7.69
N PHE A 15 -12.07 -5.17 -7.92
CA PHE A 15 -10.73 -5.49 -8.42
C PHE A 15 -9.89 -6.24 -7.39
N ALA A 16 -10.00 -5.91 -6.10
CA ALA A 16 -9.31 -6.64 -5.03
C ALA A 16 -9.81 -8.08 -4.87
N THR A 17 -11.13 -8.27 -4.89
CA THR A 17 -11.75 -9.58 -4.59
C THR A 17 -11.90 -10.51 -5.80
N GLN A 18 -12.16 -9.96 -6.99
CA GLN A 18 -12.41 -10.74 -8.22
C GLN A 18 -11.26 -10.64 -9.22
N GLY A 19 -10.37 -9.67 -9.06
CA GLY A 19 -9.31 -9.36 -10.00
C GLY A 19 -9.77 -8.43 -11.12
N TYR A 20 -8.79 -7.79 -11.79
CA TYR A 20 -9.05 -6.87 -12.89
C TYR A 20 -9.71 -7.60 -14.06
N GLU A 21 -9.14 -8.68 -14.58
CA GLU A 21 -9.60 -9.30 -15.84
C GLU A 21 -11.05 -9.78 -15.79
N LYS A 22 -11.48 -10.34 -14.66
CA LYS A 22 -12.84 -10.89 -14.48
C LYS A 22 -13.90 -9.83 -14.21
N THR A 23 -13.51 -8.63 -13.80
CA THR A 23 -14.44 -7.55 -13.46
C THR A 23 -14.78 -6.72 -14.70
N SER A 24 -16.03 -6.76 -15.17
CA SER A 24 -16.45 -5.94 -16.32
C SER A 24 -17.00 -4.57 -15.88
N ILE A 25 -16.97 -3.57 -16.77
CA ILE A 25 -17.65 -2.28 -16.52
C ILE A 25 -19.14 -2.47 -16.23
N ALA A 26 -19.78 -3.48 -16.84
CA ALA A 26 -21.18 -3.81 -16.54
C ALA A 26 -21.36 -4.29 -15.09
N THR A 27 -20.45 -5.13 -14.60
CA THR A 27 -20.43 -5.60 -13.20
C THR A 27 -20.29 -4.42 -12.24
N ILE A 28 -19.37 -3.50 -12.54
CA ILE A 28 -19.16 -2.28 -11.73
C ILE A 28 -20.43 -1.41 -11.74
N CYS A 29 -21.07 -1.22 -12.89
CA CYS A 29 -22.31 -0.45 -13.01
C CYS A 29 -23.44 -1.03 -12.15
N GLU A 30 -23.58 -2.36 -12.16
CA GLU A 30 -24.57 -3.09 -11.38
C GLU A 30 -24.35 -2.89 -9.87
N HIS A 31 -23.12 -3.08 -9.40
CA HIS A 31 -22.78 -2.94 -7.98
C HIS A 31 -22.85 -1.49 -7.50
N ALA A 32 -22.37 -0.54 -8.30
CA ALA A 32 -22.41 0.89 -7.99
C ALA A 32 -23.78 1.52 -8.25
N LYS A 33 -24.75 0.77 -8.79
CA LYS A 33 -26.10 1.25 -9.16
C LYS A 33 -26.06 2.51 -10.05
N VAL A 34 -25.18 2.50 -11.05
CA VAL A 34 -25.03 3.60 -12.03
C VAL A 34 -25.19 3.09 -13.46
N SER A 35 -25.45 4.00 -14.40
CA SER A 35 -25.44 3.66 -15.82
C SER A 35 -24.02 3.59 -16.38
N LYS A 36 -23.83 2.83 -17.47
CA LYS A 36 -22.56 2.85 -18.23
C LYS A 36 -22.16 4.26 -18.66
N GLY A 37 -23.13 5.08 -19.10
CA GLY A 37 -22.88 6.46 -19.48
C GLY A 37 -22.33 7.31 -18.32
N ALA A 38 -22.74 7.04 -17.08
CA ALA A 38 -22.19 7.72 -15.91
C ALA A 38 -20.75 7.29 -15.60
N VAL A 39 -20.39 6.02 -15.79
CA VAL A 39 -19.00 5.56 -15.67
C VAL A 39 -18.14 6.19 -16.76
N PHE A 40 -18.57 6.12 -18.02
CA PHE A 40 -17.81 6.66 -19.14
C PHE A 40 -17.73 8.19 -19.18
N HIS A 41 -18.59 8.89 -18.44
CA HIS A 41 -18.45 10.31 -18.20
C HIS A 41 -17.22 10.65 -17.33
N HIS A 42 -16.82 9.74 -16.43
CA HIS A 42 -15.70 9.95 -15.52
C HIS A 42 -14.41 9.26 -15.96
N PHE A 43 -14.50 8.13 -16.68
CA PHE A 43 -13.37 7.32 -17.09
C PHE A 43 -13.53 6.91 -18.56
N LYS A 44 -12.54 7.20 -19.41
CA LYS A 44 -12.54 6.87 -20.84
C LYS A 44 -12.64 5.36 -21.08
N ASN A 45 -12.03 4.57 -20.20
CA ASN A 45 -12.03 3.12 -20.28
C ASN A 45 -11.77 2.49 -18.89
N LYS A 46 -11.74 1.15 -18.88
CA LYS A 46 -11.50 0.35 -17.67
C LYS A 46 -10.08 0.52 -17.12
N ASP A 47 -9.09 0.75 -17.99
CA ASP A 47 -7.70 0.98 -17.59
C ASP A 47 -7.56 2.30 -16.81
N GLU A 48 -8.22 3.38 -17.26
CA GLU A 48 -8.24 4.65 -16.54
C GLU A 48 -8.93 4.53 -15.18
N LEU A 49 -10.01 3.74 -15.10
CA LEU A 49 -10.63 3.42 -13.81
C LEU A 49 -9.68 2.63 -12.90
N LEU A 50 -8.91 1.66 -13.44
CA LEU A 50 -7.91 0.93 -12.67
C LEU A 50 -6.81 1.85 -12.13
N ARG A 51 -6.35 2.80 -12.93
CA ARG A 51 -5.35 3.80 -12.51
C ARG A 51 -5.90 4.67 -11.38
N GLU A 52 -7.14 5.14 -11.49
CA GLU A 52 -7.80 5.94 -10.45
C GLU A 52 -8.05 5.15 -9.16
N VAL A 53 -8.34 3.85 -9.29
CA VAL A 53 -8.39 2.92 -8.15
C VAL A 53 -7.03 2.86 -7.46
N PHE A 54 -5.95 2.64 -8.20
CA PHE A 54 -4.59 2.56 -7.64
C PHE A 54 -4.19 3.87 -6.95
N ILE A 55 -4.44 5.02 -7.58
CA ILE A 55 -4.14 6.34 -7.00
C ILE A 55 -4.91 6.56 -5.71
N ARG A 56 -6.23 6.29 -5.70
CA ARG A 56 -7.04 6.46 -4.48
C ARG A 56 -6.56 5.56 -3.34
N MET A 57 -6.11 4.36 -3.66
CA MET A 57 -5.57 3.41 -2.70
C MET A 57 -4.22 3.88 -2.12
N ALA A 58 -3.36 4.49 -2.94
CA ALA A 58 -2.13 5.12 -2.47
C ALA A 58 -2.41 6.35 -1.58
N GLU A 59 -3.39 7.18 -1.93
CA GLU A 59 -3.82 8.33 -1.11
C GLU A 59 -4.30 7.90 0.27
N ILE A 60 -5.10 6.83 0.37
CA ILE A 60 -5.59 6.32 1.67
C ILE A 60 -4.42 5.94 2.59
N ILE A 61 -3.30 5.47 2.04
CA ILE A 61 -2.11 5.10 2.81
C ILE A 61 -1.29 6.35 3.18
N ASN A 62 -1.11 7.26 2.22
CA ASN A 62 -0.35 8.49 2.43
C ASN A 62 -1.07 9.45 3.39
N GLU A 63 -2.41 9.51 3.40
CA GLU A 63 -3.19 10.28 4.38
C GLU A 63 -2.87 9.85 5.83
N VAL A 64 -2.44 8.60 6.03
CA VAL A 64 -1.96 8.14 7.34
C VAL A 64 -0.47 8.50 7.54
N GLY A 65 0.35 8.37 6.49
CA GLY A 65 1.79 8.68 6.48
C GLY A 65 2.18 10.16 6.59
N ASP A 66 1.42 11.10 6.01
CA ASP A 66 1.67 12.55 6.05
C ASP A 66 1.58 13.12 7.48
N ASN A 67 0.85 12.43 8.37
CA ASN A 67 0.84 12.78 9.79
C ASN A 67 2.22 12.54 10.44
N ILE A 68 3.06 11.66 9.88
CA ILE A 68 4.33 11.25 10.46
C ILE A 68 5.46 12.21 10.09
N GLU A 69 5.51 12.73 8.86
CA GLU A 69 6.58 13.64 8.41
C GLU A 69 6.65 14.91 9.26
N GLY A 70 5.49 15.49 9.63
CA GLY A 70 5.43 16.66 10.51
C GLY A 70 5.72 16.37 11.99
N ILE A 71 5.57 15.12 12.44
CA ILE A 71 5.85 14.70 13.83
C ILE A 71 7.33 14.37 14.04
N ASN A 72 8.01 13.94 12.98
CA ASN A 72 9.38 13.45 13.02
C ASN A 72 10.46 14.53 12.87
N GLU A 73 10.08 15.79 12.62
CA GLU A 73 11.03 16.89 12.45
C GLU A 73 11.82 17.13 13.76
N GLY A 74 13.14 16.94 13.70
CA GLY A 74 14.04 17.11 14.86
C GLY A 74 14.18 15.88 15.78
N GLN A 75 13.51 14.76 15.48
CA GLN A 75 13.67 13.52 16.24
C GLN A 75 14.93 12.72 15.84
N PRO A 76 15.53 11.95 16.76
CA PRO A 76 16.62 11.03 16.45
C PRO A 76 16.21 9.97 15.41
N PRO A 77 17.14 9.45 14.56
CA PRO A 77 16.83 8.44 13.54
C PRO A 77 16.13 7.19 14.08
N LYS A 78 16.46 6.78 15.32
CA LYS A 78 15.79 5.68 16.03
C LYS A 78 14.28 5.91 16.14
N GLU A 79 13.87 7.07 16.67
CA GLU A 79 12.46 7.38 16.92
C GLU A 79 11.72 7.49 15.60
N ARG A 80 12.31 8.15 14.60
CA ARG A 80 11.76 8.24 13.25
C ARG A 80 11.51 6.87 12.62
N LEU A 81 12.48 5.96 12.75
CA LEU A 81 12.36 4.60 12.22
C LEU A 81 11.28 3.79 12.95
N VAL A 82 11.26 3.85 14.29
CA VAL A 82 10.24 3.17 15.10
C VAL A 82 8.84 3.68 14.75
N ASN A 83 8.63 4.99 14.71
CA ASN A 83 7.34 5.59 14.37
C ASN A 83 6.86 5.17 12.97
N LEU A 84 7.76 5.17 11.98
CA LEU A 84 7.44 4.72 10.62
C LEU A 84 7.03 3.24 10.60
N LEU A 85 7.79 2.37 11.28
CA LEU A 85 7.49 0.94 11.32
C LEU A 85 6.21 0.64 12.10
N GLU A 86 6.01 1.24 13.27
CA GLU A 86 4.78 1.09 14.04
C GLU A 86 3.56 1.49 13.22
N HIS A 87 3.66 2.60 12.50
CA HIS A 87 2.60 3.05 11.63
C HIS A 87 2.31 2.03 10.52
N ILE A 88 3.32 1.53 9.81
CA ILE A 88 3.17 0.50 8.77
C ILE A 88 2.47 -0.75 9.32
N PHE A 89 2.86 -1.23 10.51
CA PHE A 89 2.22 -2.42 11.09
C PHE A 89 0.80 -2.16 11.60
N LEU A 90 0.55 -0.98 12.19
CA LEU A 90 -0.81 -0.58 12.57
C LEU A 90 -1.73 -0.56 11.35
N SER A 91 -1.20 -0.04 10.24
CA SER A 91 -1.88 0.04 8.96
C SER A 91 -2.33 -1.36 8.49
N MET A 92 -1.44 -2.36 8.52
CA MET A 92 -1.72 -3.76 8.16
C MET A 92 -2.89 -4.40 8.91
N SER A 93 -3.10 -4.04 10.17
CA SER A 93 -4.12 -4.66 11.02
C SER A 93 -5.56 -4.24 10.66
N SER A 94 -5.73 -3.17 9.88
CA SER A 94 -7.05 -2.62 9.56
C SER A 94 -7.76 -3.36 8.41
N ALA A 95 -9.07 -3.54 8.52
CA ALA A 95 -9.86 -4.24 7.49
C ALA A 95 -9.84 -3.53 6.13
N GLU A 96 -9.82 -2.19 6.13
CA GLU A 96 -9.73 -1.38 4.91
C GLU A 96 -8.38 -1.57 4.19
N GLN A 97 -7.28 -1.72 4.95
CA GLN A 97 -5.97 -1.97 4.36
C GLN A 97 -5.72 -3.42 4.01
N LYS A 98 -6.42 -4.39 4.63
CA LYS A 98 -6.43 -5.77 4.10
C LYS A 98 -6.90 -5.79 2.64
N LEU A 99 -7.91 -4.98 2.30
CA LEU A 99 -8.37 -4.83 0.91
C LEU A 99 -7.27 -4.27 0.00
N TYR A 100 -6.40 -3.41 0.54
CA TYR A 100 -5.23 -2.91 -0.16
C TYR A 100 -4.22 -3.98 -0.50
N TYR A 101 -3.79 -4.76 0.50
CA TYR A 101 -2.86 -5.87 0.25
C TYR A 101 -3.46 -6.92 -0.69
N GLN A 102 -4.78 -7.14 -0.65
CA GLN A 102 -5.47 -7.97 -1.64
C GLN A 102 -5.36 -7.40 -3.05
N PHE A 103 -5.61 -6.11 -3.22
CA PHE A 103 -5.47 -5.47 -4.53
C PHE A 103 -4.03 -5.50 -5.03
N ASP A 104 -3.04 -5.22 -4.17
CA ASP A 104 -1.62 -5.33 -4.53
C ASP A 104 -1.25 -6.74 -4.96
N PHE A 105 -1.76 -7.77 -4.26
CA PHE A 105 -1.61 -9.15 -4.69
C PHE A 105 -2.22 -9.39 -6.09
N GLN A 106 -3.40 -8.84 -6.38
CA GLN A 106 -4.01 -8.94 -7.71
C GLN A 106 -3.14 -8.26 -8.78
N VAL A 107 -2.61 -7.07 -8.50
CA VAL A 107 -1.69 -6.35 -9.39
C VAL A 107 -0.44 -7.20 -9.66
N LEU A 108 0.20 -7.74 -8.62
CA LEU A 108 1.40 -8.56 -8.75
C LEU A 108 1.14 -9.90 -9.44
N SER A 109 -0.07 -10.44 -9.34
CA SER A 109 -0.45 -11.72 -9.96
C SER A 109 -0.88 -11.58 -11.42
N GLN A 110 -1.44 -10.44 -11.83
CA GLN A 110 -1.97 -10.22 -13.18
C GLN A 110 -1.04 -9.34 -14.02
N SER A 111 -0.48 -9.89 -15.10
CA SER A 111 0.45 -9.16 -15.98
C SER A 111 -0.19 -7.92 -16.62
N SER A 112 -1.47 -7.99 -16.96
CA SER A 112 -2.26 -6.88 -17.51
C SER A 112 -2.26 -5.66 -16.57
N MET A 113 -2.52 -5.88 -15.28
CA MET A 113 -2.50 -4.82 -14.28
C MET A 113 -1.10 -4.19 -14.14
N ARG A 114 -0.04 -5.01 -14.07
CA ARG A 114 1.35 -4.50 -13.98
C ARG A 114 1.74 -3.62 -15.17
N ILE A 115 1.27 -3.96 -16.37
CA ILE A 115 1.54 -3.17 -17.57
C ILE A 115 0.79 -1.82 -17.50
N ILE A 116 -0.49 -1.83 -17.12
CA ILE A 116 -1.32 -0.61 -17.04
C ILE A 116 -0.84 0.35 -15.95
N LEU A 117 -0.32 -0.19 -14.85
CA LEU A 117 0.05 0.54 -13.64
C LEU A 117 1.56 0.74 -13.48
N LYS A 118 2.37 0.39 -14.49
CA LYS A 118 3.84 0.34 -14.36
C LYS A 118 4.44 1.63 -13.77
N ASP A 119 4.07 2.78 -14.32
CA ASP A 119 4.56 4.09 -13.90
C ASP A 119 4.14 4.41 -12.46
N LEU A 120 2.91 4.08 -12.08
CA LEU A 120 2.41 4.29 -10.71
C LEU A 120 3.05 3.34 -9.69
N LEU A 121 3.37 2.11 -10.11
CA LEU A 121 4.12 1.16 -9.29
C LEU A 121 5.56 1.64 -9.08
N ASP A 122 6.21 2.11 -10.14
CA ASP A 122 7.57 2.67 -10.08
C ASP A 122 7.60 3.91 -9.16
N GLU A 123 6.62 4.81 -9.27
CA GLU A 123 6.47 6.00 -8.41
C GLU A 123 6.24 5.62 -6.94
N ARG A 124 5.29 4.72 -6.67
CA ARG A 124 5.00 4.24 -5.31
C ARG A 124 6.22 3.59 -4.67
N TYR A 125 6.97 2.80 -5.44
CA TYR A 125 8.18 2.16 -4.96
C TYR A 125 9.25 3.19 -4.58
N GLN A 126 9.42 4.22 -5.40
CA GLN A 126 10.38 5.29 -5.13
C GLN A 126 10.00 6.06 -3.86
N LEU A 127 8.72 6.37 -3.66
CA LEU A 127 8.25 7.04 -2.44
C LEU A 127 8.59 6.23 -1.18
N MET A 128 8.32 4.92 -1.18
CA MET A 128 8.67 4.05 -0.05
C MET A 128 10.19 4.01 0.20
N MET A 129 10.98 3.91 -0.88
CA MET A 129 12.44 3.96 -0.79
C MET A 129 12.94 5.27 -0.19
N ASP A 130 12.38 6.40 -0.62
CA ASP A 130 12.76 7.72 -0.13
C ASP A 130 12.41 7.88 1.35
N SER A 131 11.26 7.38 1.80
CA SER A 131 10.88 7.40 3.22
C SER A 131 11.91 6.70 4.11
N PHE A 132 12.35 5.49 3.76
CA PHE A 132 13.37 4.78 4.52
C PHE A 132 14.76 5.42 4.39
N GLN A 133 15.17 5.79 3.18
CA GLN A 133 16.49 6.40 2.96
C GLN A 133 16.64 7.74 3.67
N SER A 134 15.56 8.52 3.78
CA SER A 134 15.57 9.79 4.51
C SER A 134 15.90 9.64 6.00
N ILE A 135 15.67 8.45 6.57
CA ILE A 135 15.98 8.12 7.97
C ILE A 135 17.35 7.44 8.05
N LEU A 136 17.57 6.43 7.21
CA LEU A 136 18.77 5.59 7.27
C LEU A 136 20.04 6.32 6.83
N SER A 137 19.93 7.40 6.07
CA SER A 137 21.08 8.24 5.72
C SER A 137 21.69 8.95 6.93
N ASP A 138 20.93 9.11 8.01
CA ASP A 138 21.40 9.69 9.28
C ASP A 138 22.00 8.63 10.24
N VAL A 139 22.07 7.37 9.82
CA VAL A 139 22.52 6.23 10.63
C VAL A 139 23.88 5.73 10.12
N PRO A 140 25.00 5.96 10.85
CA PRO A 140 26.35 5.69 10.34
C PRO A 140 26.66 4.23 9.99
N SER A 141 25.99 3.29 10.64
CA SER A 141 26.11 1.84 10.43
C SER A 141 25.28 1.33 9.26
N ALA A 142 24.33 2.12 8.76
CA ALA A 142 23.40 1.71 7.72
C ALA A 142 24.04 1.80 6.32
N ASN A 143 23.66 0.87 5.45
CA ASN A 143 23.70 1.08 4.02
C ASN A 143 22.28 1.49 3.59
N SER A 144 22.02 2.79 3.52
CA SER A 144 20.67 3.33 3.36
C SER A 144 19.90 2.71 2.19
N VAL A 145 20.54 2.48 1.04
CA VAL A 145 19.92 1.85 -0.13
C VAL A 145 19.62 0.38 0.11
N VAL A 146 20.59 -0.41 0.55
CA VAL A 146 20.43 -1.86 0.73
C VAL A 146 19.46 -2.18 1.86
N ASP A 147 19.59 -1.50 3.00
CA ASP A 147 18.74 -1.71 4.17
C ASP A 147 17.29 -1.28 3.88
N SER A 148 17.06 -0.24 3.08
CA SER A 148 15.71 0.15 2.64
C SER A 148 15.07 -0.94 1.78
N HIS A 149 15.81 -1.51 0.83
CA HIS A 149 15.33 -2.64 0.03
C HIS A 149 14.96 -3.85 0.90
N MET A 150 15.78 -4.16 1.91
CA MET A 150 15.51 -5.26 2.83
C MET A 150 14.27 -4.99 3.69
N LEU A 151 14.13 -3.79 4.25
CA LEU A 151 12.95 -3.37 5.01
C LEU A 151 11.68 -3.53 4.19
N ILE A 152 11.64 -2.98 2.97
CA ILE A 152 10.48 -3.06 2.07
C ILE A 152 10.15 -4.53 1.74
N ALA A 153 11.16 -5.32 1.32
CA ALA A 153 10.94 -6.70 0.93
C ALA A 153 10.39 -7.58 2.07
N GLU A 154 10.88 -7.37 3.29
CA GLU A 154 10.39 -8.10 4.46
C GLU A 154 8.99 -7.64 4.88
N ILE A 155 8.71 -6.34 4.85
CA ILE A 155 7.38 -5.78 5.13
C ILE A 155 6.35 -6.35 4.15
N ASP A 156 6.67 -6.36 2.85
CA ASP A 156 5.82 -6.94 1.81
C ASP A 156 5.57 -8.44 2.07
N GLY A 157 6.62 -9.17 2.46
CA GLY A 157 6.51 -10.59 2.82
C GLY A 157 5.62 -10.83 4.04
N ILE A 158 5.75 -9.99 5.07
CA ILE A 158 4.91 -10.06 6.28
C ILE A 158 3.46 -9.77 5.93
N ALA A 159 3.20 -8.70 5.16
CA ALA A 159 1.86 -8.31 4.75
C ALA A 159 1.19 -9.39 3.89
N LEU A 160 1.93 -9.95 2.94
CA LEU A 160 1.45 -11.03 2.07
C LEU A 160 1.08 -12.27 2.88
N ASN A 161 1.94 -12.70 3.81
CA ASN A 161 1.63 -13.86 4.65
C ASN A 161 0.46 -13.59 5.59
N TYR A 162 0.40 -12.39 6.21
CA TYR A 162 -0.72 -12.00 7.06
C TYR A 162 -2.05 -12.01 6.31
N LEU A 163 -2.03 -11.63 5.03
CA LEU A 163 -3.23 -11.60 4.20
C LEU A 163 -3.86 -12.98 3.99
N PHE A 164 -3.04 -14.02 3.88
CA PHE A 164 -3.48 -15.39 3.61
C PHE A 164 -3.51 -16.29 4.84
N ALA A 165 -2.98 -15.84 5.96
CA ALA A 165 -2.97 -16.60 7.19
C ALA A 165 -4.36 -16.66 7.84
N GLU A 166 -4.56 -17.72 8.64
CA GLU A 166 -5.74 -17.86 9.48
C GLU A 166 -5.61 -16.96 10.74
N ASP A 167 -6.55 -17.09 11.68
CA ASP A 167 -6.62 -16.26 12.89
C ASP A 167 -5.42 -16.39 13.85
N ASP A 168 -4.44 -17.24 13.54
CA ASP A 168 -3.26 -17.54 14.36
C ASP A 168 -1.99 -16.77 13.95
N TYR A 169 -2.04 -15.89 12.95
CA TYR A 169 -0.86 -15.11 12.54
C TYR A 169 -0.45 -14.08 13.61
N PRO A 170 0.75 -14.23 14.21
CA PRO A 170 1.18 -13.42 15.35
C PRO A 170 1.74 -12.06 14.91
N LEU A 171 0.90 -11.21 14.29
CA LEU A 171 1.34 -9.95 13.66
C LEU A 171 2.01 -9.01 14.68
N ASP A 172 1.46 -8.92 15.89
CA ASP A 172 2.02 -8.08 16.95
C ASP A 172 3.37 -8.58 17.44
N GLU A 173 3.54 -9.89 17.68
CA GLU A 173 4.85 -10.42 18.07
C GLU A 173 5.88 -10.31 16.92
N ILE A 174 5.45 -10.48 15.67
CA ILE A 174 6.29 -10.29 14.49
C ILE A 174 6.75 -8.84 14.39
N LYS A 175 5.85 -7.86 14.58
CA LYS A 175 6.18 -6.43 14.61
C LYS A 175 7.26 -6.13 15.64
N GLU A 176 7.06 -6.56 16.89
CA GLU A 176 8.04 -6.34 17.97
C GLU A 176 9.40 -6.95 17.63
N ARG A 177 9.43 -8.18 17.09
CA ARG A 177 10.66 -8.84 16.66
C ARG A 177 11.32 -8.13 15.49
N PHE A 178 10.55 -7.66 14.53
CA PHE A 178 11.00 -6.96 13.35
C PHE A 178 11.70 -5.65 13.70
N ILE A 179 11.04 -4.80 14.51
CA ILE A 179 11.59 -3.51 14.96
C ILE A 179 12.88 -3.75 15.76
N ASN A 180 12.85 -4.65 16.75
CA ASN A 180 14.04 -4.94 17.56
C ASN A 180 15.21 -5.49 16.74
N LYS A 181 14.94 -6.33 15.73
CA LYS A 181 15.98 -6.84 14.82
C LYS A 181 16.68 -5.70 14.07
N TYR A 182 15.92 -4.77 13.50
CA TYR A 182 16.50 -3.66 12.74
C TYR A 182 17.20 -2.64 13.64
N LEU A 183 16.68 -2.34 14.83
CA LEU A 183 17.39 -1.51 15.81
C LEU A 183 18.74 -2.12 16.20
N LEU A 184 18.78 -3.44 16.45
CA LEU A 184 20.03 -4.13 16.77
C LEU A 184 21.01 -4.12 15.58
N LEU A 185 20.53 -4.42 14.37
CA LEU A 185 21.34 -4.44 13.14
C LEU A 185 21.96 -3.07 12.87
N LEU A 186 21.19 -2.01 13.09
CA LEU A 186 21.58 -0.62 12.84
C LEU A 186 22.28 0.04 14.04
N GLY A 187 22.39 -0.64 15.20
CA GLY A 187 23.01 -0.06 16.39
C GLY A 187 22.26 1.15 16.97
N LEU A 188 20.92 1.14 16.89
CA LEU A 188 20.01 2.19 17.36
C LEU A 188 19.36 1.87 18.72
#